data_AF-A0A2V7KAB6-F1
#
_entry.id   AF-A0A2V7KAB6-F1
#
_cell.length_a   1.000
_cell.length_b   1.000
_cell.length_c   1.000
_cell.angle_alpha   90.00
_cell.angle_beta   90.00
_cell.angle_gamma   90.00
#
_symmetry.space_group_name_H-M   'P 1'
#
loop_
_entity.id
_entity.type
_entity.pdbx_description
1 polymer ?
#
loop_
_entity_poly.entity_id
_entity_poly.type
_entity_poly.pdbx_seq_one_letter_code
_entity_poly.pdbx_strand_id
1 'polypeptide(L)' 'AAWLTIEHGVASVPGSSFYSRPELGRKYVRFAFCKTDEMLQQAVERLQRVRD' A
#
# COMPACT_ATOMS: atom_id res chain seq x y z
N ALA A 1 4.89 -3.89 -3.06
CA ALA A 1 3.44 -4.18 -3.04
C ALA A 1 3.15 -5.56 -2.46
N ALA A 2 3.61 -6.65 -3.07
CA ALA A 2 3.32 -8.02 -2.60
C ALA A 2 3.65 -8.26 -1.12
N TRP A 3 4.85 -7.84 -0.67
CA TRP A 3 5.26 -7.94 0.75
C TRP A 3 4.25 -7.29 1.71
N LEU A 4 3.77 -6.08 1.42
CA LEU A 4 2.79 -5.39 2.27
C LEU A 4 1.44 -6.14 2.34
N THR A 5 1.03 -6.77 1.23
CA THR A 5 -0.19 -7.58 1.18
C THR A 5 -0.02 -8.88 1.96
N ILE A 6 1.10 -9.59 1.78
CA ILE A 6 1.32 -10.93 2.34
C ILE A 6 1.68 -10.85 3.82
N GLU A 7 2.66 -10.03 4.19
CA GLU A 7 3.20 -9.98 5.55
C GLU A 7 2.37 -9.08 6.48
N HIS A 8 1.75 -8.03 5.93
CA HIS A 8 1.04 -7.03 6.74
C HIS A 8 -0.46 -6.95 6.45
N GLY A 9 -0.96 -7.71 5.48
CA GLY A 9 -2.40 -7.76 5.17
C GLY A 9 -2.97 -6.46 4.60
N VAL A 10 -2.14 -5.58 4.02
CA VAL A 10 -2.59 -4.32 3.42
C VAL A 10 -2.28 -4.28 1.94
N ALA A 11 -3.32 -4.39 1.11
CA ALA A 11 -3.19 -4.33 -0.34
C ALA A 11 -2.90 -2.90 -0.84
N SER A 12 -1.99 -2.79 -1.81
CA SER A 12 -1.62 -1.53 -2.47
C SER A 12 -1.41 -1.74 -3.97
N VAL A 13 -1.45 -0.65 -4.75
CA VAL A 13 -1.09 -0.70 -6.18
C VAL A 13 0.38 -0.30 -6.36
N PRO A 14 1.22 -1.09 -7.06
CA PRO A 14 2.61 -0.73 -7.33
C PRO A 14 2.75 0.60 -8.09
N GLY A 15 3.64 1.47 -7.65
CA GLY A 15 3.93 2.73 -8.33
C GLY A 15 4.46 2.55 -9.75
N SER A 16 5.19 1.46 -10.01
CA SER A 16 5.75 1.13 -11.33
C SER A 16 4.71 1.05 -12.45
N SER A 17 3.44 0.79 -12.14
CA SER A 17 2.35 0.77 -13.13
C SER A 17 1.96 2.16 -13.65
N PHE A 18 2.42 3.23 -13.01
CA PHE A 18 2.02 4.61 -13.32
C PHE A 18 3.12 5.45 -13.97
N TYR A 19 4.29 4.87 -14.24
CA TYR A 19 5.42 5.56 -14.88
C TYR A 19 5.74 4.88 -16.22
N SER A 20 6.03 5.68 -17.26
CA SER A 20 6.52 5.15 -18.54
C SER A 20 7.85 4.43 -18.40
N ARG A 21 8.66 4.84 -17.42
CA ARG A 21 9.88 4.17 -16.94
C ARG A 21 9.61 3.53 -15.57
N PRO A 22 9.32 2.22 -15.49
CA PRO A 22 8.87 1.54 -14.25
C PRO A 22 9.80 1.71 -13.05
N GLU A 23 11.10 1.86 -13.28
CA GLU A 23 12.12 2.03 -12.25
C GLU A 23 11.94 3.32 -11.43
N LEU A 24 11.32 4.35 -12.01
CA LEU A 24 11.02 5.61 -11.33
C LEU A 24 9.90 5.42 -10.28
N GLY A 25 8.99 4.48 -10.52
CA GLY A 25 7.88 4.15 -9.64
C GLY A 25 8.20 3.11 -8.56
N ARG A 26 9.37 2.47 -8.60
CA ARG A 26 9.65 1.24 -7.81
C ARG A 26 9.58 1.41 -6.28
N LYS A 27 9.80 2.63 -5.78
CA LYS A 27 9.77 2.97 -4.34
C LYS A 27 8.40 3.46 -3.86
N TYR A 28 7.43 3.61 -4.76
CA TYR A 28 6.13 4.17 -4.47
C TYR A 28 5.04 3.10 -4.55
N VAL A 29 3.98 3.31 -3.77
CA VAL A 29 2.73 2.58 -3.84
C VAL A 29 1.56 3.55 -3.77
N ARG A 30 0.42 3.17 -4.33
CA ARG A 30 -0.83 3.96 -4.27
C ARG A 30 -1.87 3.24 -3.41
N PHE A 31 -2.50 3.99 -2.52
CA PHE A 31 -3.69 3.59 -1.77
C PHE A 31 -4.93 4.31 -2.31
N ALA A 32 -6.09 3.69 -2.17
CA ALA A 32 -7.38 4.30 -2.46
C ALA A 32 -8.21 4.34 -1.17
N PHE A 33 -8.77 5.50 -0.86
CA PHE A 33 -9.44 5.77 0.43
C PHE A 33 -10.97 5.73 0.35
N CYS A 34 -11.54 5.36 -0.80
CA CYS A 34 -12.98 5.16 -0.98
C CYS A 34 -13.45 3.84 -0.33
N LYS A 35 -13.39 3.79 1.00
CA LYS A 35 -13.73 2.67 1.88
C LYS A 35 -14.49 3.18 3.11
N THR A 36 -15.01 2.29 3.94
CA THR A 36 -15.60 2.65 5.23
C THR A 36 -14.53 3.14 6.19
N ASP A 37 -14.89 4.02 7.11
CA ASP A 37 -13.98 4.50 8.16
C ASP A 37 -13.39 3.34 8.97
N GLU A 38 -14.19 2.32 9.26
CA GLU A 38 -13.74 1.09 9.94
C GLU A 38 -12.60 0.40 9.17
N MET A 39 -12.75 0.23 7.86
CA MET A 39 -11.71 -0.41 7.03
C MET A 39 -10.45 0.44 6.96
N LEU A 40 -10.59 1.77 6.89
CA LEU A 40 -9.45 2.69 6.92
C LEU A 40 -8.71 2.61 8.25
N GLN A 41 -9.44 2.56 9.37
CA GLN A 41 -8.86 2.42 10.71
C GLN A 41 -8.09 1.10 10.86
N GLN A 42 -8.67 -0.02 10.43
CA GLN A 42 -7.97 -1.31 10.43
C GLN A 42 -6.72 -1.30 9.55
N ALA A 43 -6.74 -0.61 8.41
CA ALA A 43 -5.57 -0.46 7.55
C ALA A 43 -4.46 0.36 8.25
N VAL A 44 -4.81 1.46 8.92
CA VAL A 44 -3.87 2.27 9.71
C VAL A 44 -3.22 1.44 10.81
N GLU A 45 -4.00 0.68 11.58
CA GLU A 45 -3.50 -0.18 12.66
C GLU A 45 -2.50 -1.24 12.17
N ARG A 46 -2.76 -1.84 11.00
CA ARG A 46 -1.82 -2.76 10.35
C ARG A 46 -0.56 -2.05 9.87
N LEU A 47 -0.70 -0.87 9.25
CA LEU A 47 0.42 -0.08 8.73
C LEU A 47 1.34 0.45 9.82
N GLN A 48 0.83 0.74 11.03
CA GLN A 48 1.67 1.17 12.15
C GLN A 48 2.73 0.12 12.54
N ARG A 49 2.46 -1.17 12.31
CA ARG A 49 3.37 -2.29 12.59
C ARG A 49 4.46 -2.50 11.54
N VAL A 50 4.44 -1.71 10.46
CA VAL A 50 5.43 -1.78 9.36
C VAL A 50 6.71 -1.00 9.73
N ARG A 51 6.67 -0.18 10.79
CA ARG A 51 7.73 0.76 11.16
C ARG A 51 8.77 0.23 12.17
N ASP A 52 8.65 -1.02 12.57
CA ASP A 52 9.59 -1.74 13.44
C ASP A 52 10.35 -2.80 12.65
#